data_AF-V9GC15-F1
#
_entry.id   AF-V9GC15-F1
#
_cell.length_a   1.000
_cell.length_b   1.000
_cell.length_c   1.000
_cell.angle_alpha   90.00
_cell.angle_beta   90.00
_cell.angle_gamma   90.00
#
_symmetry.space_group_name_H-M   'P 1'
#
loop_
_entity.id
_entity.type
_entity.pdbx_description
1 polymer ?
#
loop_
_entity_poly.entity_id
_entity_poly.type
_entity_poly.pdbx_seq_one_letter_code
_entity_poly.pdbx_strand_id
1 'polypeptide(L)'
;MEDIILWLKYLFLGMIQGVTEPIPVSSSGHLIVAQRLMGMEQNGLSFEILTNTASLIAIVFIFRKDLQRLIVNGLKFLKTREAEYKSDFMFIVYIVVGTIPAVIIGLLFKDQIESIFSSVRTVGIALLFTGVALWLIRNLRGRKQDNDLSFKDALVVGLAQAVA
;
A
#
# COMPACT_ATOMS: atom_id res chain seq x y z
N MET A 1 -32.06 -0.02 -16.69
CA MET A 1 -30.87 -0.22 -17.57
C MET A 1 -29.69 0.59 -17.07
N GLU A 2 -29.88 1.84 -16.66
CA GLU A 2 -28.84 2.70 -16.07
C GLU A 2 -28.16 2.07 -14.83
N ASP A 3 -28.93 1.42 -13.95
CA ASP A 3 -28.36 0.73 -12.78
C ASP A 3 -27.42 -0.42 -13.16
N ILE A 4 -27.78 -1.20 -14.19
CA ILE A 4 -26.95 -2.32 -14.66
C ILE A 4 -25.62 -1.80 -15.18
N ILE A 5 -25.63 -0.69 -15.94
CA ILE A 5 -24.42 -0.04 -16.44
C ILE A 5 -23.56 0.44 -15.28
N LEU A 6 -24.18 1.03 -14.24
CA LEU A 6 -23.46 1.49 -13.05
C LEU A 6 -22.79 0.34 -12.29
N TRP A 7 -23.50 -0.78 -12.08
CA TRP A 7 -22.91 -1.97 -11.46
C TRP A 7 -21.74 -2.54 -12.25
N LEU A 8 -21.83 -2.55 -13.59
CA LEU A 8 -20.74 -2.98 -14.45
C LEU A 8 -19.52 -2.05 -14.33
N LYS A 9 -19.72 -0.72 -14.22
CA LYS A 9 -18.62 0.23 -13.96
C LYS A 9 -17.93 -0.06 -12.63
N TYR A 10 -18.69 -0.29 -11.54
CA TYR A 10 -18.11 -0.62 -10.24
C TYR A 10 -17.39 -1.98 -10.25
N LEU A 11 -17.94 -2.98 -10.92
CA LEU A 11 -17.28 -4.27 -11.11
C LEU A 11 -15.94 -4.10 -11.84
N PHE A 12 -15.92 -3.31 -12.91
CA PHE A 12 -14.72 -3.01 -13.66
C PHE A 12 -13.68 -2.25 -12.84
N LEU A 13 -14.08 -1.22 -12.08
CA LEU A 13 -13.19 -0.53 -11.16
C LEU A 13 -12.64 -1.45 -10.07
N GLY A 14 -13.47 -2.34 -9.51
CA GLY A 14 -13.03 -3.36 -8.56
C GLY A 14 -11.98 -4.31 -9.15
N MET A 15 -12.14 -4.71 -10.42
CA MET A 15 -11.12 -5.50 -11.13
C MET A 15 -9.82 -4.71 -11.33
N ILE A 16 -9.91 -3.42 -11.70
CA ILE A 16 -8.72 -2.56 -11.79
C ILE A 16 -8.00 -2.51 -10.45
N GLN A 17 -8.70 -2.24 -9.35
CA GLN A 17 -8.09 -2.25 -8.01
C GLN A 17 -7.43 -3.60 -7.72
N GLY A 18 -8.15 -4.70 -7.91
CA GLY A 18 -7.63 -6.04 -7.60
C GLY A 18 -6.38 -6.42 -8.39
N VAL A 19 -6.26 -5.97 -9.65
CA VAL A 19 -5.08 -6.21 -10.49
C VAL A 19 -3.94 -5.26 -10.16
N THR A 20 -4.25 -4.01 -9.82
CA THR A 20 -3.25 -2.95 -9.64
C THR A 20 -2.72 -2.83 -8.22
N GLU A 21 -3.45 -3.23 -7.19
CA GLU A 21 -2.97 -3.16 -5.79
C GLU A 21 -1.74 -4.04 -5.54
N PRO A 22 -1.66 -5.31 -6.01
CA PRO A 22 -0.52 -6.17 -5.69
C PRO A 22 0.77 -5.76 -6.40
N ILE A 23 0.68 -4.90 -7.42
CA ILE A 23 1.81 -4.45 -8.22
C ILE A 23 2.08 -2.95 -7.94
N PRO A 24 3.34 -2.49 -7.96
CA PRO A 24 3.69 -1.15 -7.50
C PRO A 24 3.38 -0.04 -8.53
N VAL A 25 2.16 0.01 -9.06
CA VAL A 25 1.76 0.91 -10.17
C VAL A 25 0.82 2.05 -9.76
N SER A 26 0.59 2.25 -8.46
CA SER A 26 -0.38 3.21 -7.90
C SER A 26 -1.84 2.91 -8.35
N SER A 27 -2.48 1.99 -7.62
CA SER A 27 -3.87 1.55 -7.84
C SER A 27 -4.88 2.70 -7.75
N SER A 28 -4.76 3.56 -6.73
CA SER A 28 -5.62 4.74 -6.54
C SER A 28 -5.56 5.70 -7.75
N GLY A 29 -4.37 5.91 -8.33
CA GLY A 29 -4.24 6.74 -9.53
C GLY A 29 -4.95 6.15 -10.75
N HIS A 30 -4.84 4.84 -10.94
CA HIS A 30 -5.55 4.14 -12.02
C HIS A 30 -7.07 4.17 -11.84
N LEU A 31 -7.57 4.02 -10.61
CA LEU A 31 -9.00 4.14 -10.30
C LEU A 31 -9.54 5.53 -10.64
N ILE A 32 -8.87 6.59 -10.20
CA ILE A 32 -9.28 7.98 -10.45
C ILE A 32 -9.34 8.28 -11.96
N VAL A 33 -8.32 7.84 -12.71
CA VAL A 33 -8.30 8.00 -14.18
C VAL A 33 -9.43 7.21 -14.83
N ALA A 34 -9.64 5.94 -14.43
CA ALA A 34 -10.68 5.09 -14.99
C ALA A 34 -12.10 5.64 -14.71
N GLN A 35 -12.37 6.09 -13.49
CA GLN A 35 -13.63 6.75 -13.12
C GLN A 35 -13.89 7.97 -14.00
N ARG A 36 -12.86 8.80 -14.21
CA ARG A 36 -12.98 10.00 -15.04
C ARG A 36 -13.27 9.67 -16.50
N LEU A 37 -12.60 8.64 -17.06
CA LEU A 37 -12.85 8.16 -18.42
C LEU A 37 -14.26 7.59 -18.58
N MET A 38 -14.81 6.98 -17.53
CA MET A 38 -16.19 6.46 -17.50
C MET A 38 -17.25 7.52 -17.19
N GLY A 39 -16.86 8.80 -17.03
CA GLY A 39 -17.76 9.91 -16.73
C GLY A 39 -18.45 9.79 -15.37
N MET A 40 -17.82 9.11 -14.41
CA MET A 40 -18.35 9.00 -13.05
C MET A 40 -17.99 10.26 -12.26
N GLU A 41 -18.95 10.80 -11.50
CA GLU A 41 -18.67 11.86 -10.53
C GLU A 41 -17.82 11.30 -9.40
N GLN A 42 -16.72 11.99 -9.08
CA GLN A 42 -15.84 11.61 -7.98
C GLN A 42 -16.43 12.15 -6.67
N ASN A 43 -17.19 11.32 -5.97
CA ASN A 43 -17.75 11.66 -4.66
C ASN A 43 -16.74 11.36 -3.54
N GLY A 44 -15.62 12.08 -3.58
CA GLY A 44 -14.51 11.93 -2.62
C GLY A 44 -13.83 10.56 -2.72
N LEU A 45 -13.03 10.23 -1.68
CA LEU A 45 -12.20 9.01 -1.62
C LEU A 45 -12.96 7.75 -1.16
N SER A 46 -14.29 7.79 -1.09
CA SER A 46 -15.08 6.74 -0.41
C SER A 46 -14.99 5.38 -1.11
N PHE A 47 -14.99 5.38 -2.45
CA PHE A 47 -14.89 4.14 -3.23
C PHE A 47 -13.47 3.56 -3.19
N GLU A 48 -12.46 4.43 -3.25
CA GLU A 48 -11.05 4.11 -3.14
C GLU A 48 -10.76 3.49 -1.77
N ILE A 49 -11.29 4.09 -0.68
CA ILE A 49 -11.16 3.54 0.68
C ILE A 49 -11.81 2.16 0.77
N LEU A 50 -13.00 1.97 0.21
CA LEU A 50 -13.70 0.68 0.24
C LEU A 50 -12.92 -0.41 -0.52
N THR A 51 -12.45 -0.10 -1.72
CA THR A 51 -11.72 -1.06 -2.56
C THR A 51 -10.30 -1.33 -2.04
N ASN A 52 -9.65 -0.33 -1.45
CA ASN A 52 -8.40 -0.52 -0.71
C ASN A 52 -8.60 -1.42 0.52
N THR A 53 -9.68 -1.22 1.27
CA THR A 53 -10.06 -2.09 2.40
C THR A 53 -10.30 -3.54 1.95
N ALA A 54 -10.99 -3.74 0.82
CA ALA A 54 -11.18 -5.08 0.24
C ALA A 54 -9.85 -5.73 -0.14
N SER A 55 -8.91 -4.94 -0.66
CA SER A 55 -7.57 -5.41 -1.02
C SER A 55 -6.74 -5.75 0.23
N LEU A 56 -6.84 -4.96 1.29
CA LEU A 56 -6.23 -5.26 2.59
C LEU A 56 -6.75 -6.60 3.15
N ILE A 57 -8.05 -6.84 3.08
CA ILE A 57 -8.65 -8.13 3.48
C ILE A 57 -8.05 -9.28 2.67
N ALA A 58 -7.90 -9.11 1.35
CA ALA A 58 -7.28 -10.11 0.49
C ALA A 58 -5.82 -10.40 0.90
N ILE A 59 -5.02 -9.35 1.16
CA ILE A 59 -3.62 -9.47 1.62
C ILE A 59 -3.58 -10.21 2.96
N VAL A 60 -4.41 -9.82 3.94
CA VAL A 60 -4.50 -10.49 5.24
C VAL A 60 -4.87 -11.97 5.08
N PHE A 61 -5.79 -12.30 4.17
CA PHE A 61 -6.18 -13.68 3.91
C PHE A 61 -5.06 -14.51 3.27
N ILE A 62 -4.32 -13.93 2.32
CA ILE A 62 -3.18 -14.56 1.64
C ILE A 62 -2.04 -14.82 2.63
N PHE A 63 -1.64 -13.80 3.39
CA PHE A 63 -0.54 -13.86 4.34
C PHE A 63 -0.95 -14.33 5.73
N ARG A 64 -2.15 -14.91 5.89
CA ARG A 64 -2.71 -15.29 7.21
C ARG A 64 -1.77 -16.17 8.04
N LYS A 65 -1.02 -17.07 7.38
CA LYS A 65 -0.08 -17.98 8.04
C LYS A 65 1.15 -17.22 8.56
N ASP A 66 1.68 -16.30 7.77
CA ASP A 66 2.82 -15.46 8.16
C ASP A 66 2.42 -14.48 9.26
N LEU A 67 1.24 -13.86 9.17
CA LEU A 67 0.69 -13.02 10.23
C LEU A 67 0.50 -13.80 11.52
N GLN A 68 -0.07 -15.01 11.47
CA GLN A 68 -0.21 -15.88 12.64
C GLN A 68 1.15 -16.25 13.23
N ARG A 69 2.14 -16.60 12.39
CA ARG A 69 3.51 -16.89 12.83
C ARG A 69 4.11 -15.70 13.57
N LEU A 70 4.07 -14.51 12.97
CA LEU A 70 4.60 -13.29 13.56
C LEU A 70 3.90 -12.96 14.89
N ILE A 71 2.56 -13.00 14.95
CA ILE A 71 1.81 -12.72 16.18
C ILE A 71 2.18 -13.71 17.29
N VAL A 72 2.15 -15.01 17.00
CA VAL A 72 2.45 -16.05 18.01
C VAL A 72 3.89 -15.94 18.49
N ASN A 73 4.85 -15.85 17.57
CA ASN A 73 6.28 -15.80 17.91
C ASN A 73 6.64 -14.48 18.60
N GLY A 74 6.06 -13.35 18.17
CA GLY A 74 6.21 -12.05 18.84
C GLY A 74 5.71 -12.08 20.28
N LEU A 75 4.53 -12.67 20.54
CA LEU A 75 3.99 -12.82 21.90
C LEU A 75 4.84 -13.79 22.74
N LYS A 76 5.30 -14.90 22.15
CA LYS A 76 6.20 -15.84 22.82
C LYS A 76 7.52 -15.18 23.20
N PHE A 77 8.13 -14.41 22.31
CA PHE A 77 9.36 -13.67 22.62
C PHE A 77 9.14 -12.70 23.77
N LEU A 78 8.01 -12.00 23.81
CA LEU A 78 7.70 -11.05 24.87
C LEU A 78 7.62 -11.72 26.25
N LYS A 79 7.14 -12.97 26.31
CA LYS A 79 7.02 -13.76 27.55
C LYS A 79 8.30 -14.50 27.93
N THR A 80 8.96 -15.14 26.97
CA THR A 80 10.06 -16.09 27.22
C THR A 80 11.44 -15.49 27.00
N ARG A 81 11.55 -14.49 26.12
CA ARG A 81 12.82 -13.91 25.63
C ARG A 81 13.75 -14.92 24.94
N GLU A 82 13.22 -16.05 24.47
CA GLU A 82 13.99 -17.08 23.80
C GLU A 82 14.52 -16.60 22.43
N ALA A 83 15.77 -16.96 22.13
CA ALA A 83 16.46 -16.48 20.93
C ALA A 83 15.78 -16.92 19.62
N GLU A 84 15.08 -18.06 19.62
CA GLU A 84 14.38 -18.59 18.44
C GLU A 84 13.27 -17.65 17.93
N TYR A 85 12.61 -16.91 18.83
CA TYR A 85 11.51 -16.00 18.47
C TYR A 85 11.99 -14.57 18.20
N LYS A 86 13.28 -14.28 18.42
CA LYS A 86 13.82 -12.91 18.33
C LYS A 86 13.71 -12.34 16.93
N SER A 87 13.96 -13.16 15.88
CA SER A 87 13.94 -12.65 14.50
C SER A 87 12.54 -12.15 14.11
N ASP A 88 11.50 -12.95 14.32
CA ASP A 88 10.12 -12.57 14.04
C ASP A 88 9.68 -11.35 14.87
N PHE A 89 10.09 -11.27 16.15
CA PHE A 89 9.82 -10.08 16.97
C PHE A 89 10.49 -8.82 16.40
N MET A 90 11.77 -8.91 16.00
CA MET A 90 12.47 -7.79 15.39
C MET A 90 11.86 -7.38 14.06
N PHE A 91 11.40 -8.35 13.26
CA PHE A 91 10.68 -8.08 12.01
C PHE A 91 9.41 -7.26 12.27
N ILE A 92 8.62 -7.59 13.30
CA ILE A 92 7.45 -6.78 13.70
C ILE A 92 7.87 -5.37 14.09
N VAL A 93 8.96 -5.21 14.86
CA VAL A 93 9.49 -3.90 15.22
C VAL A 93 9.88 -3.11 13.97
N TYR A 94 10.50 -3.74 12.97
CA TYR A 94 10.85 -3.09 11.71
C TYR A 94 9.63 -2.66 10.91
N ILE A 95 8.55 -3.45 10.88
CA ILE A 95 7.27 -3.03 10.27
C ILE A 95 6.76 -1.77 10.97
N VAL A 96 6.69 -1.76 12.31
CA VAL A 96 6.21 -0.60 13.07
C VAL A 96 7.06 0.63 12.78
N VAL A 97 8.38 0.52 12.88
CA VAL A 97 9.30 1.63 12.62
C VAL A 97 9.18 2.12 11.18
N GLY A 98 9.05 1.20 10.21
CA GLY A 98 8.87 1.55 8.80
C GLY A 98 7.57 2.29 8.53
N THR A 99 6.49 2.01 9.26
CA THR A 99 5.21 2.73 9.06
C THR A 99 5.19 4.16 9.62
N ILE A 100 6.05 4.47 10.59
CA ILE A 100 6.01 5.76 11.31
C ILE A 100 6.15 6.97 10.38
N PRO A 101 7.15 7.06 9.48
CA PRO A 101 7.29 8.24 8.62
C PRO A 101 6.07 8.48 7.72
N ALA A 102 5.52 7.43 7.12
CA ALA A 102 4.34 7.53 6.26
C ALA A 102 3.10 7.99 7.04
N VAL A 103 2.88 7.46 8.26
CA VAL A 103 1.77 7.88 9.12
C VAL A 103 1.91 9.36 9.52
N ILE A 104 3.13 9.79 9.90
CA ILE A 104 3.37 11.19 10.28
C ILE A 104 3.07 12.12 9.11
N ILE A 105 3.60 11.82 7.91
CA ILE A 105 3.37 12.65 6.72
C ILE A 105 1.90 12.63 6.32
N GLY A 106 1.25 11.46 6.32
CA GLY A 106 -0.17 11.33 5.98
C GLY A 106 -1.09 12.11 6.92
N LEU A 107 -0.78 12.16 8.22
CA LEU A 107 -1.56 12.94 9.19
C LEU A 107 -1.30 14.45 9.09
N LEU A 108 -0.04 14.85 8.88
CA LEU A 108 0.34 16.27 8.79
C LEU A 108 -0.09 16.95 7.49
N PHE A 109 -0.12 16.19 6.39
CA PHE A 109 -0.37 16.70 5.04
C PHE A 109 -1.67 16.18 4.41
N LYS A 110 -2.61 15.69 5.23
CA LYS A 110 -3.86 15.06 4.76
C LYS A 110 -4.61 15.92 3.74
N ASP A 111 -4.86 17.19 4.05
CA ASP A 111 -5.65 18.09 3.21
C ASP A 111 -4.94 18.39 1.87
N GLN A 112 -3.61 18.51 1.89
CA GLN A 112 -2.81 18.71 0.68
C GLN A 112 -2.84 17.47 -0.21
N ILE A 113 -2.77 16.28 0.39
CA ILE A 113 -2.86 14.99 -0.32
C ILE A 113 -4.25 14.85 -0.98
N GLU A 114 -5.34 15.13 -0.26
CA GLU A 114 -6.70 15.10 -0.83
C GLU A 114 -6.86 16.08 -2.02
N SER A 115 -6.25 17.26 -1.94
CA SER A 115 -6.23 18.23 -3.03
C SER A 115 -5.46 17.73 -4.26
N ILE A 116 -4.34 17.04 -4.05
CA ILE A 116 -3.54 16.41 -5.13
C ILE A 116 -4.37 15.38 -5.89
N PHE A 117 -5.08 14.50 -5.17
CA PHE A 117 -5.92 13.45 -5.76
C PHE A 117 -7.15 13.99 -6.48
N SER A 118 -7.62 15.18 -6.13
CA SER A 118 -8.75 15.85 -6.79
C SER A 118 -8.42 16.32 -8.22
N SER A 119 -7.13 16.43 -8.57
CA SER A 119 -6.67 16.85 -9.90
C SER A 119 -6.16 15.66 -10.71
N VAL A 120 -6.93 15.24 -11.72
CA VAL A 120 -6.52 14.17 -12.66
C VAL A 120 -5.18 14.46 -13.33
N ARG A 121 -4.85 15.74 -13.57
CA ARG A 121 -3.55 16.14 -14.12
C ARG A 121 -2.41 15.83 -13.15
N THR A 122 -2.60 16.10 -11.87
CA THR A 122 -1.58 15.85 -10.84
C THR A 122 -1.39 14.35 -10.64
N VAL A 123 -2.50 13.58 -10.61
CA VAL A 123 -2.46 12.11 -10.58
C VAL A 123 -1.71 11.55 -11.79
N GLY A 124 -1.96 12.07 -13.00
CA GLY A 124 -1.23 11.66 -14.20
C GLY A 124 0.28 11.91 -14.12
N ILE A 125 0.71 13.04 -13.56
CA ILE A 125 2.14 13.33 -13.33
C ILE A 125 2.74 12.35 -12.31
N ALA A 126 2.03 12.05 -11.22
CA ALA A 126 2.47 11.09 -10.21
C ALA A 126 2.61 9.66 -10.77
N LEU A 127 1.70 9.26 -11.67
CA LEU A 127 1.80 7.97 -12.37
C LEU A 127 3.03 7.90 -13.28
N LEU A 128 3.34 8.98 -14.01
CA LEU A 128 4.58 9.04 -14.81
C LEU A 128 5.82 8.96 -13.92
N PHE A 129 5.83 9.67 -12.80
CA PHE A 129 6.91 9.60 -11.81
C PHE A 129 7.10 8.16 -11.30
N THR A 130 6.01 7.49 -10.93
CA THR A 130 6.01 6.08 -10.50
C THR A 130 6.59 5.17 -11.59
N GLY A 131 6.15 5.36 -12.84
CA GLY A 131 6.64 4.60 -13.99
C GLY A 131 8.14 4.78 -14.23
N VAL A 132 8.65 6.01 -14.13
CA VAL A 132 10.09 6.30 -14.22
C VAL A 132 10.87 5.68 -13.07
N ALA A 133 10.36 5.79 -11.84
CA ALA A 133 10.99 5.20 -10.66
C ALA A 133 11.12 3.67 -10.80
N LEU A 134 10.04 2.98 -11.20
CA LEU A 134 10.07 1.55 -11.49
C LEU A 134 11.05 1.19 -12.60
N TRP A 135 11.07 1.98 -13.68
CA TRP A 135 11.98 1.76 -14.79
C TRP A 135 13.46 1.88 -14.37
N LEU A 136 13.79 2.81 -13.49
CA LEU A 136 15.15 2.99 -12.97
C LEU A 136 15.59 1.80 -12.11
N ILE A 137 14.68 1.23 -11.31
CA ILE A 137 15.02 0.14 -10.39
C ILE A 137 14.89 -1.26 -10.99
N ARG A 138 14.35 -1.41 -12.21
CA ARG A 138 14.01 -2.71 -12.81
C ARG A 138 15.14 -3.75 -12.86
N ASN A 139 16.39 -3.30 -12.95
CA ASN A 139 17.56 -4.17 -13.03
C ASN A 139 18.34 -4.26 -11.70
N LEU A 140 17.90 -3.55 -10.66
CA LEU A 140 18.52 -3.62 -9.35
C LEU A 140 18.07 -4.91 -8.64
N ARG A 141 19.05 -5.64 -8.09
CA ARG A 141 18.78 -6.82 -7.26
C ARG A 141 19.17 -6.54 -5.83
N GLY A 142 18.23 -6.76 -4.91
CA GLY A 142 18.50 -6.73 -3.47
C GLY A 142 19.45 -7.86 -3.06
N ARG A 143 20.24 -7.63 -2.01
CA ARG A 143 21.20 -8.60 -1.45
C ARG A 143 20.87 -9.04 -0.02
N LYS A 144 19.88 -8.41 0.62
CA LYS A 144 19.50 -8.66 2.01
C LYS A 144 18.32 -9.61 2.10
N GLN A 145 18.36 -10.52 3.06
CA GLN A 145 17.23 -11.36 3.46
C GLN A 145 16.53 -10.77 4.70
N ASP A 146 15.37 -11.32 5.08
CA ASP A 146 14.58 -10.83 6.22
C ASP A 146 15.37 -10.78 7.53
N ASN A 147 16.29 -11.73 7.74
CA ASN A 147 17.15 -11.79 8.92
C ASN A 147 18.29 -10.74 8.90
N ASP A 148 18.56 -10.11 7.76
CA ASP A 148 19.62 -9.10 7.60
C ASP A 148 19.09 -7.67 7.77
N LEU A 149 17.79 -7.52 8.03
CA LEU A 149 17.14 -6.22 8.17
C LEU A 149 17.66 -5.48 9.40
N SER A 150 17.87 -4.19 9.23
CA SER A 150 18.27 -3.27 10.29
C SER A 150 17.26 -2.14 10.46
N PHE A 151 17.35 -1.41 11.58
CA PHE A 151 16.55 -0.21 11.79
C PHE A 151 16.76 0.86 10.71
N LYS A 152 17.97 0.93 10.13
CA LYS A 152 18.25 1.84 9.02
C LYS A 152 17.43 1.47 7.79
N ASP A 153 17.33 0.17 7.50
CA ASP A 153 16.53 -0.32 6.37
C ASP A 153 15.04 -0.01 6.58
N ALA A 154 14.51 -0.27 7.78
CA ALA A 154 13.14 0.06 8.14
C ALA A 154 12.82 1.55 7.95
N LEU A 155 13.70 2.45 8.41
CA LEU A 155 13.52 3.89 8.25
C LEU A 155 13.61 4.34 6.78
N VAL A 156 14.53 3.77 5.99
CA VAL A 156 14.64 4.08 4.56
C VAL A 156 13.38 3.64 3.82
N VAL A 157 12.88 2.45 4.11
CA VAL A 157 11.60 1.96 3.56
C VAL A 157 10.47 2.90 3.96
N GLY A 158 10.39 3.30 5.24
CA GLY A 158 9.35 4.21 5.71
C GLY A 158 9.37 5.59 5.05
N LEU A 159 10.55 6.17 4.85
CA LEU A 159 10.70 7.42 4.11
C LEU A 159 10.29 7.27 2.65
N ALA A 160 10.63 6.14 2.01
CA ALA A 160 10.18 5.85 0.65
C ALA A 160 8.65 5.66 0.59
N GLN A 161 8.05 5.02 1.59
CA GLN A 161 6.59 4.90 1.70
C GLN A 161 5.90 6.25 1.89
N ALA A 162 6.53 7.21 2.56
CA ALA A 162 5.98 8.56 2.70
C ALA A 162 5.94 9.37 1.39
N VAL A 163 6.70 8.93 0.37
CA VAL A 163 6.68 9.51 -0.99
C VAL A 163 5.60 8.86 -1.86
N ALA A 164 5.19 7.63 -1.52
CA ALA A 164 4.18 6.84 -2.25
C ALA A 164 2.76 7.34 -1.97
#